data_AF-A0A2S6UNV0-F1
#
_entry.id   AF-A0A2S6UNV0-F1
#
_cell.length_a   1.000
_cell.length_b   1.000
_cell.length_c   1.000
_cell.angle_alpha   90.00
_cell.angle_beta   90.00
_cell.angle_gamma   90.00
#
_symmetry.space_group_name_H-M   'P 1'
#
loop_
_entity.id
_entity.type
_entity.pdbx_description
1 polymer ?
#
loop_
_entity_poly.entity_id
_entity_poly.type
_entity_poly.pdbx_seq_one_letter_code
_entity_poly.pdbx_strand_id
1 'polypeptide(L)'
;DNNLTRIFGCASFPGSDIKKIQLPLSYLYHFHIAPDSLMVKAIEERYINMNLMKKEDIDVRKAIKSIPPLIRAYLRLGGVCGDGAVIDYQFETTDVFMILAMEDVPDKYREYFVR
;
A
#
# COMPACT_ATOMS: atom_id res chain seq x y z
N ASP A 1 -18.85 -7.21 -19.99
CA ASP A 1 -18.12 -6.23 -19.17
C ASP A 1 -18.77 -6.19 -17.80
N ASN A 2 -18.01 -6.42 -16.74
CA ASN A 2 -18.55 -6.66 -15.38
C ASN A 2 -18.66 -5.38 -14.54
N ASN A 3 -18.46 -4.19 -15.14
CA ASN A 3 -18.49 -2.89 -14.46
C ASN A 3 -17.67 -2.84 -13.17
N LEU A 4 -16.47 -3.40 -13.21
CA LEU A 4 -15.54 -3.36 -12.08
C LEU A 4 -15.06 -1.92 -11.88
N THR A 5 -15.33 -1.34 -10.71
CA THR A 5 -14.94 0.05 -10.39
C THR A 5 -13.76 0.11 -9.43
N ARG A 6 -13.51 -0.94 -8.63
CA ARG A 6 -12.47 -0.97 -7.61
C ARG A 6 -11.77 -2.34 -7.59
N ILE A 7 -10.46 -2.32 -7.36
CA ILE A 7 -9.66 -3.49 -7.01
C ILE A 7 -9.03 -3.21 -5.65
N PHE A 8 -9.24 -4.07 -4.66
CA PHE A 8 -8.70 -3.89 -3.31
C PHE A 8 -8.28 -5.22 -2.69
N GLY A 9 -7.44 -5.13 -1.67
CA GLY A 9 -7.05 -6.30 -0.89
C GLY A 9 -5.91 -6.00 0.08
N CYS A 10 -5.44 -7.06 0.72
CA CYS A 10 -4.23 -7.03 1.51
C CYS A 10 -3.01 -7.24 0.60
N ALA A 11 -1.98 -6.42 0.78
CA ALA A 11 -0.66 -6.66 0.20
C ALA A 11 0.40 -6.53 1.29
N SER A 12 1.44 -7.35 1.19
CA SER A 12 2.30 -7.63 2.34
C SER A 12 3.77 -7.30 2.09
N PHE A 13 4.42 -6.79 3.12
CA PHE A 13 5.86 -6.78 3.26
C PHE A 13 6.33 -8.09 3.89
N PRO A 14 7.45 -8.67 3.42
CA PRO A 14 8.06 -9.79 4.12
C PRO A 14 8.67 -9.32 5.44
N GLY A 15 8.45 -10.10 6.51
CA GLY A 15 8.94 -9.85 7.85
C GLY A 15 7.92 -9.22 8.80
N SER A 16 8.11 -9.51 10.08
CA SER A 16 7.33 -8.99 11.21
C SER A 16 8.09 -7.93 12.04
N ASP A 17 9.32 -7.58 11.64
CA ASP A 17 10.13 -6.55 12.30
C ASP A 17 9.93 -5.18 11.62
N ILE A 18 9.08 -4.37 12.22
CA ILE A 18 8.71 -3.04 11.74
C ILE A 18 9.92 -2.12 11.54
N LYS A 19 10.98 -2.25 12.36
CA LYS A 19 12.17 -1.41 12.22
C LYS A 19 12.90 -1.66 10.89
N LYS A 20 12.85 -2.90 10.38
CA LYS A 20 13.46 -3.26 9.09
C LYS A 20 12.69 -2.71 7.89
N ILE A 21 11.39 -2.45 8.05
CA ILE A 21 10.50 -1.96 7.00
C ILE A 21 9.95 -0.55 7.25
N GLN A 22 10.52 0.19 8.20
CA GLN A 22 10.06 1.55 8.55
C GLN A 22 10.10 2.52 7.36
N LEU A 23 11.11 2.39 6.49
CA LEU A 23 11.30 3.25 5.33
C LEU A 23 10.16 3.08 4.30
N PRO A 24 9.87 1.86 3.79
CA PRO A 24 8.76 1.69 2.88
C PRO A 24 7.39 1.94 3.51
N LEU A 25 7.18 1.63 4.80
CA LEU A 25 5.91 1.94 5.48
C LEU A 25 5.68 3.45 5.59
N SER A 26 6.69 4.22 5.99
CA SER A 26 6.59 5.68 6.05
C SER A 26 6.41 6.29 4.67
N TYR A 27 7.03 5.70 3.65
CA TYR A 27 6.81 6.11 2.27
C TYR A 27 5.37 5.88 1.80
N LEU A 28 4.75 4.74 2.14
CA LEU A 28 3.33 4.55 1.87
C LEU A 28 2.49 5.60 2.60
N TYR A 29 2.75 5.82 3.89
CA TYR A 29 2.02 6.80 4.69
C TYR A 29 2.08 8.23 4.12
N HIS A 30 3.26 8.72 3.78
CA HIS A 30 3.43 10.13 3.40
C HIS A 30 3.08 10.46 1.96
N PHE A 31 2.98 9.45 1.09
CA PHE A 31 2.86 9.65 -0.36
C PHE A 31 1.69 8.89 -0.99
N HIS A 32 1.10 7.90 -0.31
CA HIS A 32 0.09 7.01 -0.90
C HIS A 32 -1.09 6.71 0.03
N ILE A 33 -1.32 7.50 1.08
CA ILE A 33 -2.52 7.35 1.91
C ILE A 33 -3.78 7.67 1.10
N ALA A 34 -4.79 6.83 1.26
CA ALA A 34 -6.08 7.00 0.61
C ALA A 34 -6.78 8.30 1.05
N PRO A 35 -7.53 8.96 0.15
CA PRO A 35 -8.41 10.05 0.55
C PRO A 35 -9.53 9.54 1.47
N ASP A 36 -10.17 10.45 2.22
CA ASP A 36 -11.21 10.12 3.21
C ASP A 36 -12.32 9.21 2.67
N SER A 37 -12.72 9.38 1.41
CA SER A 37 -13.77 8.58 0.76
C SER A 37 -13.40 7.11 0.54
N LEU A 38 -12.10 6.77 0.59
CA LEU A 38 -11.56 5.42 0.41
C LEU A 38 -10.76 4.94 1.62
N MET A 39 -10.77 5.72 2.72
CA MET A 39 -9.97 5.44 3.89
C MET A 39 -10.44 4.16 4.58
N VAL A 40 -9.50 3.22 4.74
CA VAL A 40 -9.67 2.02 5.56
C VAL A 40 -8.61 2.07 6.64
N LYS A 41 -9.01 1.84 7.89
CA LYS A 41 -8.10 1.80 9.02
C LYS A 41 -7.96 0.38 9.56
N ALA A 42 -6.74 -0.04 9.87
CA ALA A 42 -6.52 -1.27 10.61
C ALA A 42 -7.26 -1.23 11.97
N ILE A 43 -7.79 -2.38 12.40
CA ILE A 43 -8.46 -2.50 13.70
C ILE A 43 -7.49 -2.16 14.84
N GLU A 44 -8.04 -1.60 15.93
CA GLU A 44 -7.26 -1.00 17.01
C GLU A 44 -6.26 -1.99 17.63
N GLU A 45 -6.66 -3.24 17.85
CA GLU A 45 -5.85 -4.27 18.51
C GLU A 45 -4.68 -4.75 17.66
N ARG A 46 -4.70 -4.49 16.35
CA ARG A 46 -3.65 -4.90 15.40
C ARG A 46 -2.98 -3.72 14.70
N TYR A 47 -3.37 -2.49 15.05
CA TYR A 47 -2.90 -1.28 14.40
C TYR A 47 -1.40 -1.06 14.64
N ILE A 48 -0.64 -0.97 13.56
CA ILE A 48 0.74 -0.50 13.57
C ILE A 48 0.83 0.83 12.83
N ASN A 49 1.31 1.86 13.53
CA ASN A 49 1.58 3.16 12.92
C ASN A 49 2.60 3.01 11.78
N MET A 50 2.25 3.51 10.60
CA MET A 50 3.15 3.54 9.44
C MET A 50 3.98 4.82 9.37
N ASN A 51 3.59 5.91 10.06
CA ASN A 51 4.33 7.17 10.14
C ASN A 51 5.49 7.05 11.12
N LEU A 52 6.55 6.34 10.72
CA LEU A 52 7.71 6.01 11.54
C LEU A 52 8.91 6.93 11.26
N MET A 53 8.87 7.63 10.13
CA MET A 53 9.88 8.59 9.69
C MET A 53 9.19 9.89 9.26
N LYS A 54 9.86 11.03 9.45
CA LYS A 54 9.39 12.31 8.89
C LYS A 54 9.45 12.27 7.37
N LYS A 55 8.55 12.99 6.71
CA LYS A 55 8.47 13.01 5.25
C LYS A 55 9.76 13.48 4.59
N GLU A 56 10.40 14.50 5.17
CA GLU A 56 11.66 15.09 4.70
C GLU A 56 12.87 14.15 4.82
N ASP A 57 12.81 13.14 5.70
CA ASP A 57 13.90 12.19 5.93
C ASP A 57 13.82 10.96 4.99
N ILE A 58 12.78 10.86 4.15
CA ILE A 58 12.54 9.72 3.27
C ILE A 58 13.32 9.86 1.96
N ASP A 59 14.33 9.01 1.78
CA ASP A 59 14.92 8.77 0.46
C ASP A 59 13.94 7.95 -0.39
N VAL A 60 13.16 8.68 -1.20
CA VAL A 60 12.11 8.11 -2.07
C VAL A 60 12.66 7.02 -3.00
N ARG A 61 13.88 7.17 -3.52
CA ARG A 61 14.46 6.17 -4.44
C ARG A 61 14.74 4.86 -3.71
N LYS A 62 15.28 4.93 -2.49
CA LYS A 62 15.48 3.73 -1.65
C LYS A 62 14.16 3.12 -1.21
N ALA A 63 13.20 3.94 -0.81
CA ALA A 63 11.88 3.48 -0.40
C ALA A 63 11.20 2.70 -1.52
N ILE A 64 11.13 3.28 -2.73
CA ILE A 64 10.59 2.59 -3.91
C ILE A 64 11.31 1.26 -4.13
N LYS A 65 12.64 1.18 -4.06
CA LYS A 65 13.36 -0.10 -4.23
C LYS A 65 12.97 -1.15 -3.19
N SER A 66 12.66 -0.74 -1.96
CA SER A 66 12.22 -1.66 -0.89
C SER A 66 10.75 -2.10 -0.95
N ILE A 67 9.91 -1.51 -1.81
CA ILE A 67 8.51 -1.91 -1.95
C ILE A 67 8.38 -3.29 -2.64
N PRO A 68 7.63 -4.25 -2.07
CA PRO A 68 7.31 -5.53 -2.71
C PRO A 68 6.67 -5.38 -4.10
N PRO A 69 6.88 -6.33 -5.04
CA PRO A 69 6.35 -6.22 -6.40
C PRO A 69 4.83 -5.99 -6.48
N LEU A 70 4.04 -6.64 -5.62
CA LEU A 70 2.57 -6.49 -5.61
C LEU A 70 2.14 -5.08 -5.20
N ILE A 71 2.67 -4.56 -4.07
CA ILE A 71 2.40 -3.19 -3.63
C ILE A 71 2.84 -2.20 -4.72
N ARG A 72 4.01 -2.42 -5.31
CA ARG A 72 4.52 -1.58 -6.41
C ARG A 72 3.58 -1.57 -7.62
N ALA A 73 2.91 -2.67 -7.93
CA ALA A 73 1.94 -2.75 -9.01
C ALA A 73 0.72 -1.86 -8.73
N TYR A 74 0.15 -1.93 -7.51
CA TYR A 74 -0.90 -1.01 -7.08
C TYR A 74 -0.46 0.45 -7.26
N LEU A 75 0.67 0.85 -6.69
CA LEU A 75 1.16 2.24 -6.76
C LEU A 75 1.38 2.72 -8.20
N ARG A 76 1.86 1.85 -9.10
CA ARG A 76 2.06 2.18 -10.52
C ARG A 76 0.75 2.44 -11.26
N LEU A 77 -0.35 1.87 -10.79
CA LEU A 77 -1.68 2.04 -11.37
C LEU A 77 -2.49 3.16 -10.69
N GLY A 78 -1.90 3.90 -9.74
CA GLY A 78 -2.59 4.93 -8.96
C GLY A 78 -3.24 4.41 -7.68
N GLY A 79 -2.95 3.17 -7.30
CA GLY A 79 -3.44 2.59 -6.05
C GLY A 79 -2.85 3.28 -4.82
N VAL A 80 -3.66 3.34 -3.77
CA VAL A 80 -3.38 3.97 -2.49
C VAL A 80 -3.55 2.96 -1.36
N CYS A 81 -3.05 3.30 -0.16
CA CYS A 81 -3.08 2.47 1.03
C CYS A 81 -3.99 3.03 2.13
N GLY A 82 -4.51 2.14 2.97
CA GLY A 82 -5.21 2.51 4.19
C GLY A 82 -4.28 3.02 5.30
N ASP A 83 -4.87 3.43 6.43
CA ASP A 83 -4.14 3.81 7.64
C ASP A 83 -3.90 2.59 8.54
N GLY A 84 -2.64 2.40 8.92
CA GLY A 84 -2.18 1.28 9.74
C GLY A 84 -1.76 0.06 8.95
N ALA A 85 -0.65 -0.53 9.38
CA ALA A 85 -0.24 -1.87 8.96
C ALA A 85 -0.64 -2.90 10.03
N VAL A 86 -0.62 -4.18 9.66
CA VAL A 86 -0.93 -5.31 10.56
C VAL A 86 0.19 -6.33 10.48
N ILE A 87 0.78 -6.73 11.61
CA ILE A 87 1.73 -7.85 11.61
C ILE A 87 0.95 -9.16 11.56
N ASP A 88 1.26 -9.99 10.58
CA ASP A 88 0.83 -11.39 10.51
C ASP A 88 2.00 -12.29 10.93
N TYR A 89 1.93 -12.79 12.17
CA TYR A 89 2.95 -13.68 12.71
C TYR A 89 2.91 -15.08 12.11
N GLN A 90 1.77 -15.53 11.57
CA GLN A 90 1.65 -16.86 10.98
C GLN A 90 2.38 -16.95 9.64
N PHE A 91 2.32 -15.86 8.87
CA PHE A 91 2.96 -15.78 7.55
C PHE A 91 4.29 -15.01 7.58
N GLU A 92 4.69 -14.51 8.75
CA GLU A 92 5.87 -13.65 8.93
C GLU A 92 5.84 -12.44 7.99
N THR A 93 4.71 -11.75 7.92
CA THR A 93 4.51 -10.56 7.08
C THR A 93 4.03 -9.36 7.87
N THR A 94 4.15 -8.19 7.24
CA THR A 94 3.46 -6.98 7.65
C THR A 94 2.55 -6.53 6.52
N ASP A 95 1.26 -6.58 6.77
CA ASP A 95 0.17 -6.42 5.83
C ASP A 95 -0.31 -4.97 5.78
N VAL A 96 -0.61 -4.50 4.59
CA VAL A 96 -1.17 -3.17 4.33
C VAL A 96 -2.37 -3.31 3.40
N PHE A 97 -3.46 -2.63 3.73
CA PHE A 97 -4.62 -2.54 2.84
C PHE A 97 -4.28 -1.66 1.64
N MET A 98 -4.52 -2.18 0.42
CA MET A 98 -4.35 -1.46 -0.83
C MET A 98 -5.67 -1.38 -1.59
N ILE A 99 -5.92 -0.24 -2.24
CA ILE A 99 -7.10 -0.02 -3.09
C ILE A 99 -6.71 0.76 -4.35
N LEU A 100 -7.32 0.38 -5.46
CA LEU A 100 -7.16 0.99 -6.78
C LEU A 100 -8.55 1.30 -7.34
N ALA A 101 -8.76 2.54 -7.77
CA ALA A 101 -9.92 2.89 -8.57
C ALA A 101 -9.64 2.66 -10.05
N MET A 102 -10.57 1.98 -10.74
CA MET A 102 -10.41 1.68 -12.17
C MET A 102 -10.43 2.94 -13.04
N GLU A 103 -11.05 4.03 -12.56
CA GLU A 103 -10.96 5.36 -13.18
C GLU A 103 -9.53 5.94 -13.17
N ASP A 104 -8.69 5.56 -12.20
CA ASP A 104 -7.32 6.06 -12.06
C ASP A 104 -6.29 5.23 -12.86
N VAL A 105 -6.69 4.04 -13.33
CA VAL A 105 -5.83 3.17 -14.14
C VAL A 105 -5.49 3.88 -15.47
N PRO A 106 -4.20 4.12 -15.77
CA PRO A 106 -3.82 4.75 -17.03
C PRO A 106 -4.28 3.93 -18.25
N ASP A 107 -4.72 4.58 -19.32
CA ASP A 107 -5.29 3.91 -20.52
C ASP A 107 -4.40 2.81 -21.09
N LYS A 108 -3.08 3.05 -21.13
CA LYS A 108 -2.09 2.06 -21.58
C LYS A 108 -2.11 0.73 -20.80
N TYR A 109 -2.66 0.72 -19.59
CA TYR A 109 -2.81 -0.48 -18.76
C TYR A 109 -4.23 -1.05 -18.81
N ARG A 110 -5.26 -0.25 -19.16
CA ARG A 110 -6.65 -0.74 -19.27
C ARG A 110 -6.78 -1.85 -20.31
N GLU A 111 -6.15 -1.69 -21.47
CA GLU A 111 -6.22 -2.69 -22.55
C GLU A 111 -5.61 -4.04 -22.17
N TYR A 112 -4.66 -4.07 -21.23
CA TYR A 112 -3.99 -5.29 -20.78
C TYR A 112 -4.77 -6.02 -19.67
N PHE A 113 -5.49 -5.29 -18.81
CA PHE A 113 -6.11 -5.85 -17.59
C PHE A 113 -7.65 -5.96 -17.65
N VAL A 114 -8.33 -5.30 -18.59
CA VAL A 114 -9.80 -5.21 -18.65
C VAL A 114 -10.38 -6.04 -19.81
N ARG A 115 -9.73 -7.14 -20.19
CA ARG A 115 -10.20 -8.03 -21.26
C ARG A 115 -11.14 -9.12 -20.76
#